data_AF-A0A373ZWE9-F1
#
_entry.id   AF-A0A373ZWE9-F1
#
_cell.length_a   1.000
_cell.length_b   1.000
_cell.length_c   1.000
_cell.angle_alpha   90.00
_cell.angle_beta   90.00
_cell.angle_gamma   90.00
#
_symmetry.space_group_name_H-M   'P 1'
#
loop_
_entity.id
_entity.type
_entity.pdbx_description
1 polymer ?
#
loop_
_entity_poly.entity_id
_entity_poly.type
_entity_poly.pdbx_seq_one_letter_code
_entity_poly.pdbx_strand_id
1 'polypeptide(L)'
;MNSPKEQDCVLLTLTKDNKIERVRHCTHSDDKLRDYFDAIIAKFKNDFYAMKDIWVLKMVFTDKSRIPDIAIMDQYETLQKLLRNPQLYGIKEHKAFLVHDLDFCSLHGFDPLSYEGAHEKIAKRIGVYAYTDDFRAIRTDRGVHVFTSDETGDHAIENCLSYYEGHFFSTKRGTDRFDLITVRPIDQIPQGILNPFADTVDWNTAPLDLPDDFFCKGVTMLELTEKKIDMLPTVSNYWSFSHENEISDISSSTDVYDYCCLIGICEGDIQRPDMIEGEWYESFSLENRFDDLLEELDDCDDNIERENVSSRIKKLAAKILTEEFADFRYCREPEKIEEQLQQIQTPETEDFQENSNKPKMKI
;
A
#
# COMPACT_ATOMS: atom_id res chain seq x y z
N MET A 1 -24.19 -8.81 35.28
CA MET A 1 -23.84 -8.45 33.89
C MET A 1 -23.40 -7.00 33.92
N ASN A 2 -22.10 -6.73 33.73
CA ASN A 2 -21.61 -5.36 33.64
C ASN A 2 -22.01 -4.83 32.27
N SER A 3 -22.84 -3.79 32.22
CA SER A 3 -23.03 -3.00 31.02
C SER A 3 -21.66 -2.60 30.47
N PRO A 4 -21.43 -2.60 29.15
CA PRO A 4 -20.21 -2.04 28.58
C PRO A 4 -20.07 -0.62 29.14
N LYS A 5 -18.96 -0.32 29.83
CA LYS A 5 -18.72 1.04 30.32
C LYS A 5 -18.78 1.97 29.11
N GLU A 6 -19.68 2.95 29.14
CA GLU A 6 -19.70 4.03 28.15
C GLU A 6 -18.29 4.60 28.05
N GLN A 7 -17.71 4.56 26.85
CA GLN A 7 -16.37 5.09 26.65
C GLN A 7 -16.48 6.60 26.47
N ASP A 8 -15.72 7.34 27.27
CA ASP A 8 -15.66 8.80 27.17
C ASP A 8 -14.83 9.20 25.96
N CYS A 9 -15.36 10.13 25.16
CA CYS A 9 -14.78 10.59 23.93
C CYS A 9 -14.66 12.12 23.93
N VAL A 10 -13.59 12.62 23.34
CA VAL A 10 -13.39 14.03 23.04
C VAL A 10 -13.32 14.20 21.54
N LEU A 11 -14.09 15.17 21.04
CA LEU A 11 -14.05 15.61 19.67
C LEU A 11 -13.43 17.00 19.63
N LEU A 12 -12.40 17.16 18.81
CA LEU A 12 -11.75 18.44 18.53
C LEU A 12 -11.98 18.81 17.07
N THR A 13 -12.29 20.06 16.80
CA THR A 13 -12.21 20.63 15.45
C THR A 13 -10.97 21.51 15.36
N LEU A 14 -10.11 21.20 14.39
CA LEU A 14 -8.83 21.82 14.16
C LEU A 14 -8.88 22.60 12.85
N THR A 15 -8.46 23.87 12.90
CA THR A 15 -8.25 24.66 11.68
C THR A 15 -6.97 24.23 10.98
N LYS A 16 -6.70 24.82 9.80
CA LYS A 16 -5.45 24.65 9.05
C LYS A 16 -4.20 24.87 9.91
N ASP A 17 -4.19 25.91 10.74
CA ASP A 17 -3.07 26.26 11.61
C ASP A 17 -3.05 25.46 12.94
N ASN A 18 -3.70 24.29 12.99
CA ASN A 18 -3.86 23.44 14.19
C ASN A 18 -4.54 24.12 15.39
N LYS A 19 -5.27 25.22 15.18
CA LYS A 19 -6.01 25.87 16.26
C LYS A 19 -7.26 25.07 16.60
N ILE A 20 -7.47 24.81 17.89
CA ILE A 20 -8.68 24.16 18.38
C ILE A 20 -9.83 25.18 18.34
N GLU A 21 -10.74 25.00 17.40
CA GLU A 21 -11.91 25.87 17.27
C GLU A 21 -13.08 25.40 18.15
N ARG A 22 -13.19 24.08 18.35
CA ARG A 22 -14.28 23.48 19.11
C ARG A 22 -13.79 22.25 19.86
N VAL A 23 -14.28 22.11 21.09
CA VAL A 23 -14.11 20.92 21.94
C VAL A 23 -15.49 20.42 22.31
N ARG A 24 -15.74 19.12 22.19
CA ARG A 24 -16.96 18.48 22.71
C ARG A 24 -16.61 17.19 23.43
N HIS A 25 -17.15 17.06 24.64
CA HIS A 25 -17.15 15.81 25.37
C HIS A 25 -18.41 15.04 25.00
N CYS A 26 -18.25 13.78 24.61
CA CYS A 26 -19.35 12.88 24.33
C CYS A 26 -19.09 11.50 24.95
N THR A 27 -20.17 10.77 25.14
CA THR A 27 -20.15 9.33 25.43
C THR A 27 -20.26 8.61 24.09
N HIS A 28 -19.64 7.43 23.94
CA HIS A 28 -19.63 6.64 22.69
C HIS A 28 -21.01 6.25 22.12
N SER A 29 -22.13 6.62 22.77
CA SER A 29 -23.47 6.50 22.21
C SER A 29 -23.63 7.40 20.96
N ASP A 30 -23.84 6.78 19.80
CA ASP A 30 -23.70 7.37 18.45
C ASP A 30 -24.50 8.67 18.17
N ASP A 31 -25.60 8.95 18.89
CA ASP A 31 -26.43 10.13 18.64
C ASP A 31 -25.67 11.46 18.87
N LYS A 32 -24.83 11.54 19.91
CA LYS A 32 -24.08 12.78 20.24
C LYS A 32 -22.91 13.04 19.28
N LEU A 33 -22.41 11.98 18.65
CA LEU A 33 -21.33 12.06 17.66
C LEU A 33 -21.89 12.62 16.35
N ARG A 34 -23.03 12.08 15.88
CA ARG A 34 -23.70 12.57 14.67
C ARG A 34 -24.11 14.04 14.80
N ASP A 35 -24.71 14.43 15.92
CA ASP A 35 -25.03 15.85 16.20
C ASP A 35 -23.80 16.78 16.12
N TYR A 36 -22.61 16.27 16.45
CA TYR A 36 -21.38 17.05 16.35
C TYR A 36 -20.95 17.23 14.90
N PHE A 37 -20.93 16.12 14.14
CA PHE A 37 -20.58 16.14 12.73
C PHE A 37 -21.55 17.02 11.94
N ASP A 38 -22.86 16.86 12.12
CA ASP A 38 -23.88 17.66 11.44
C ASP A 38 -23.71 19.16 11.72
N ALA A 39 -23.40 19.53 12.97
CA ALA A 39 -23.17 20.93 13.34
C ALA A 39 -21.92 21.52 12.70
N ILE A 40 -20.86 20.72 12.51
CA ILE A 40 -19.62 21.17 11.85
C ILE A 40 -19.82 21.23 10.34
N ILE A 41 -20.44 20.21 9.72
CA ILE A 41 -20.79 20.20 8.31
C ILE A 41 -21.64 21.42 7.98
N ALA A 42 -22.72 21.68 8.73
CA ALA A 42 -23.61 22.81 8.50
C ALA A 42 -22.88 24.17 8.56
N LYS A 43 -21.86 24.29 9.42
CA LYS A 43 -21.07 25.51 9.54
C LYS A 43 -20.23 25.78 8.29
N PHE A 44 -19.66 24.75 7.68
CA PHE A 44 -18.77 24.89 6.53
C PHE A 44 -19.46 24.57 5.18
N LYS A 45 -20.75 24.20 5.19
CA LYS A 45 -21.52 23.71 4.02
C LYS A 45 -21.39 24.54 2.74
N ASN A 46 -21.24 25.84 2.88
CA ASN A 46 -21.19 26.77 1.75
C ASN A 46 -19.75 27.21 1.38
N ASP A 47 -18.73 26.66 2.04
CA ASP A 47 -17.33 26.98 1.82
C ASP A 47 -16.51 25.70 1.68
N PHE A 48 -16.55 25.15 0.46
CA PHE A 48 -15.78 23.96 0.09
C PHE A 48 -14.27 24.16 0.33
N TYR A 49 -13.77 25.37 0.07
CA TYR A 49 -12.36 25.69 0.25
C TYR A 49 -11.95 25.70 1.72
N ALA A 50 -12.84 26.07 2.64
CA ALA A 50 -12.59 25.92 4.06
C ALA A 50 -12.69 24.46 4.51
N MET A 51 -13.70 23.70 4.06
CA MET A 51 -13.94 22.31 4.50
C MET A 51 -12.72 21.39 4.37
N LYS A 52 -11.99 21.54 3.26
CA LYS A 52 -10.82 20.70 2.95
C LYS A 52 -9.71 20.83 3.99
N ASP A 53 -9.60 21.99 4.64
CA ASP A 53 -8.54 22.27 5.60
C ASP A 53 -8.98 22.10 7.07
N ILE A 54 -10.24 21.72 7.32
CA ILE A 54 -10.74 21.51 8.68
C ILE A 54 -10.70 20.02 9.02
N TRP A 55 -9.96 19.72 10.09
CA TRP A 55 -9.82 18.37 10.61
C TRP A 55 -10.69 18.20 11.85
N VAL A 56 -11.27 17.02 12.01
CA VAL A 56 -11.92 16.58 13.23
C VAL A 56 -11.12 15.44 13.84
N LEU A 57 -10.70 15.59 15.08
CA LEU A 57 -9.99 14.57 15.83
C LEU A 57 -10.92 13.98 16.90
N LYS A 58 -11.18 12.68 16.80
CA LYS A 58 -11.85 11.88 17.81
C LYS A 58 -10.79 11.20 18.67
N MET A 59 -10.89 11.35 19.99
CA MET A 59 -10.04 10.66 20.97
C MET A 59 -10.91 9.93 21.98
N VAL A 60 -10.68 8.63 22.15
CA VAL A 60 -11.40 7.78 23.10
C VAL A 60 -10.53 7.54 24.32
N PHE A 61 -11.04 7.93 25.49
CA PHE A 61 -10.33 7.81 26.76
C PHE A 61 -10.80 6.58 27.54
N THR A 62 -9.88 6.03 28.33
CA THR A 62 -10.13 4.93 29.27
C THR A 62 -11.11 5.32 30.38
N ASP A 63 -11.10 6.59 30.80
CA ASP A 63 -11.95 7.14 31.85
C ASP A 63 -12.01 8.68 31.74
N LYS A 64 -13.17 9.27 32.09
CA LYS A 64 -13.41 10.71 32.08
C LYS A 64 -12.39 11.52 32.89
N SER A 65 -11.89 10.99 34.00
CA SER A 65 -10.95 11.73 34.88
C SER A 65 -9.60 12.02 34.21
N ARG A 66 -9.29 11.32 33.12
CA ARG A 66 -8.04 11.51 32.36
C ARG A 66 -8.15 12.54 31.25
N ILE A 67 -9.35 13.04 30.98
CA ILE A 67 -9.56 14.05 29.95
C ILE A 67 -9.04 15.39 30.50
N PRO A 68 -8.01 16.01 29.88
CA PRO A 68 -7.54 17.32 30.30
C PRO A 68 -8.59 18.38 30.00
N ASP A 69 -8.55 19.49 30.74
CA ASP A 69 -9.38 20.66 30.43
C ASP A 69 -8.78 21.46 29.28
N ILE A 70 -9.06 21.01 28.05
CA ILE A 70 -8.50 21.56 26.81
C ILE A 70 -8.91 23.02 26.59
N ALA A 71 -10.02 23.48 27.18
CA ALA A 71 -10.51 24.84 27.01
C ALA A 71 -9.69 25.89 27.78
N ILE A 72 -8.99 25.47 28.84
CA ILE A 72 -8.26 26.38 29.75
C ILE A 72 -6.75 26.36 29.49
N MET A 73 -6.23 25.26 28.93
CA MET A 73 -4.79 25.06 28.72
C MET A 73 -4.29 25.70 27.42
N ASP A 74 -2.95 25.78 27.29
CA ASP A 74 -2.33 26.03 25.99
C ASP A 74 -2.74 24.89 25.04
N GLN A 75 -3.62 25.23 24.11
CA GLN A 75 -4.27 24.27 23.21
C GLN A 75 -3.26 23.55 22.33
N TYR A 76 -2.20 24.23 21.91
CA TYR A 76 -1.18 23.67 21.04
C TYR A 76 -0.27 22.69 21.80
N GLU A 77 0.26 23.12 22.95
CA GLU A 77 1.10 22.23 23.78
C GLU A 77 0.30 21.02 24.30
N THR A 78 -0.99 21.21 24.58
CA THR A 78 -1.90 20.13 24.99
C THR A 78 -2.11 19.13 23.87
N LEU A 79 -2.37 19.59 22.64
CA LEU A 79 -2.55 18.72 21.48
C LEU A 79 -1.29 17.89 21.19
N GLN A 80 -0.11 18.53 21.21
CA GLN A 80 1.18 17.84 21.09
C GLN A 80 1.34 16.75 22.14
N LYS A 81 1.10 17.06 23.42
CA LYS A 81 1.23 16.10 24.52
C LYS A 81 0.30 14.89 24.37
N LEU A 82 -0.97 15.13 24.02
CA LEU A 82 -1.98 14.08 23.88
C LEU A 82 -1.64 13.12 22.73
N LEU A 83 -1.20 13.67 21.59
CA LEU A 83 -0.92 12.87 20.40
C LEU A 83 0.47 12.22 20.41
N ARG A 84 1.47 12.83 21.07
CA ARG A 84 2.82 12.25 21.17
C ARG A 84 2.86 11.01 22.05
N ASN A 85 2.09 11.00 23.15
CA ASN A 85 2.07 9.88 24.10
C ASN A 85 0.64 9.54 24.55
N PRO A 86 -0.24 9.07 23.64
CA PRO A 86 -1.67 8.88 23.91
C PRO A 86 -1.92 7.95 25.10
N GLN A 87 -1.08 6.91 25.25
CA GLN A 87 -1.20 5.93 26.32
C GLN A 87 -0.99 6.53 27.72
N LEU A 88 -0.11 7.53 27.88
CA LEU A 88 0.12 8.19 29.17
C LEU A 88 -1.13 8.93 29.65
N TYR A 89 -1.90 9.48 28.71
CA TYR A 89 -3.18 10.15 28.98
C TYR A 89 -4.37 9.18 28.97
N GLY A 90 -4.11 7.87 28.83
CA GLY A 90 -5.15 6.84 28.79
C GLY A 90 -6.06 6.94 27.57
N ILE A 91 -5.56 7.47 26.45
CA ILE A 91 -6.24 7.44 25.15
C ILE A 91 -6.05 6.03 24.56
N LYS A 92 -7.17 5.32 24.32
CA LYS A 92 -7.16 3.97 23.74
C LYS A 92 -7.11 4.00 22.21
N GLU A 93 -7.78 4.99 21.64
CA GLU A 93 -7.97 5.13 20.21
C GLU A 93 -8.05 6.62 19.89
N HIS A 94 -7.47 7.01 18.76
CA HIS A 94 -7.73 8.31 18.15
C HIS A 94 -7.89 8.13 16.65
N LYS A 95 -8.79 8.90 16.04
CA LYS A 95 -9.09 8.87 14.62
C LYS A 95 -9.31 10.29 14.11
N ALA A 96 -8.69 10.62 12.99
CA ALA A 96 -8.84 11.89 12.30
C ALA A 96 -9.82 11.76 11.13
N PHE A 97 -10.46 12.88 10.80
CA PHE A 97 -11.40 13.01 9.68
C PHE A 97 -11.23 14.39 9.06
N LEU A 98 -11.43 14.50 7.74
CA LEU A 98 -11.74 15.80 7.14
C LEU A 98 -13.21 16.11 7.30
N VAL A 99 -13.55 17.39 7.47
CA VAL A 99 -14.96 17.81 7.41
C VAL A 99 -15.58 17.49 6.05
N HIS A 100 -14.78 17.56 4.98
CA HIS A 100 -15.17 17.12 3.65
C HIS A 100 -15.63 15.65 3.64
N ASP A 101 -14.88 14.73 4.26
CA ASP A 101 -15.26 13.31 4.35
C ASP A 101 -16.56 13.11 5.14
N LEU A 102 -16.74 13.90 6.20
CA LEU A 102 -17.96 13.86 7.01
C LEU A 102 -19.17 14.32 6.20
N ASP A 103 -19.05 15.37 5.39
CA ASP A 103 -20.11 15.83 4.48
C ASP A 103 -20.40 14.78 3.41
N PHE A 104 -19.37 14.21 2.79
CA PHE A 104 -19.52 13.11 1.83
C PHE A 104 -20.28 11.92 2.45
N CYS A 105 -19.88 11.49 3.64
CA CYS A 105 -20.58 10.42 4.37
C CYS A 105 -22.04 10.78 4.63
N SER A 106 -22.31 12.02 5.05
CA SER A 106 -23.68 12.50 5.29
C SER A 106 -24.53 12.49 4.01
N LEU A 107 -23.96 12.92 2.88
CA LEU A 107 -24.67 12.96 1.59
C LEU A 107 -25.01 11.57 1.05
N HIS A 108 -24.11 10.60 1.27
CA HIS A 108 -24.26 9.24 0.76
C HIS A 108 -24.82 8.24 1.78
N GLY A 109 -25.13 8.69 3.00
CA GLY A 109 -25.68 7.85 4.06
C GLY A 109 -24.68 6.85 4.65
N PHE A 110 -23.38 7.12 4.54
CA PHE A 110 -22.35 6.30 5.18
C PHE A 110 -22.13 6.72 6.63
N ASP A 111 -21.77 5.75 7.47
CA ASP A 111 -21.24 6.04 8.80
C ASP A 111 -19.73 6.39 8.67
N PRO A 112 -19.27 7.57 9.10
CA PRO A 112 -17.85 7.96 9.07
C PRO A 112 -16.92 7.00 9.84
N LEU A 113 -17.45 6.21 10.79
CA LEU A 113 -16.68 5.22 11.51
C LEU A 113 -16.60 3.86 10.79
N SER A 114 -17.42 3.64 9.78
CA SER A 114 -17.46 2.40 9.02
C SER A 114 -16.34 2.29 7.99
N TYR A 115 -16.22 1.10 7.38
CA TYR A 115 -15.32 0.85 6.25
C TYR A 115 -15.62 1.77 5.05
N GLU A 116 -16.91 1.98 4.74
CA GLU A 116 -17.36 2.80 3.61
C GLU A 116 -17.13 4.30 3.82
N GLY A 117 -17.06 4.73 5.09
CA GLY A 117 -16.76 6.11 5.47
C GLY A 117 -15.27 6.37 5.75
N ALA A 118 -14.39 5.41 5.49
CA ALA A 118 -12.96 5.61 5.62
C ALA A 118 -12.43 6.53 4.51
N HIS A 119 -11.44 7.37 4.83
CA HIS A 119 -10.85 8.32 3.89
C HIS A 119 -10.44 7.64 2.57
N GLU A 120 -9.65 6.56 2.65
CA GLU A 120 -9.26 5.71 1.51
C GLU A 120 -10.40 5.37 0.54
N LYS A 121 -11.61 5.09 1.05
CA LYS A 121 -12.77 4.73 0.23
C LYS A 121 -13.46 5.93 -0.39
N ILE A 122 -13.48 7.04 0.34
CA ILE A 122 -14.02 8.31 -0.14
C ILE A 122 -13.11 8.85 -1.24
N ALA A 123 -11.80 8.90 -0.94
CA ALA A 123 -10.74 9.33 -1.83
C ALA A 123 -10.84 8.62 -3.20
N LYS A 124 -10.91 7.28 -3.22
CA LYS A 124 -11.07 6.50 -4.46
C LYS A 124 -12.32 6.85 -5.29
N ARG A 125 -13.39 7.35 -4.66
CA ARG A 125 -14.66 7.69 -5.34
C ARG A 125 -14.65 9.08 -5.95
N ILE A 126 -13.93 10.00 -5.33
CA ILE A 126 -13.92 11.42 -5.74
C ILE A 126 -12.73 11.75 -6.65
N GLY A 127 -11.72 10.87 -6.71
CA GLY A 127 -10.44 11.14 -7.38
C GLY A 127 -9.51 11.90 -6.44
N VAL A 128 -8.34 11.33 -6.13
CA VAL A 128 -7.52 11.75 -4.98
C VAL A 128 -6.39 12.68 -5.39
N TYR A 129 -6.64 13.90 -5.85
CA TYR A 129 -5.56 14.88 -5.94
C TYR A 129 -6.09 16.29 -5.68
N ALA A 130 -5.46 17.00 -4.75
CA ALA A 130 -5.55 18.46 -4.54
C ALA A 130 -6.66 19.03 -3.66
N TYR A 131 -6.89 18.48 -2.45
CA TYR A 131 -7.78 19.16 -1.51
C TYR A 131 -7.07 19.89 -0.38
N THR A 132 -5.90 19.49 0.10
CA THR A 132 -5.28 20.20 1.25
C THR A 132 -3.93 20.79 0.88
N ASP A 133 -3.54 21.86 1.57
CA ASP A 133 -2.14 22.31 1.57
C ASP A 133 -1.31 21.52 2.63
N ASP A 134 -1.81 20.37 3.06
CA ASP A 134 -1.08 19.45 3.95
C ASP A 134 -0.04 18.66 3.15
N PHE A 135 0.87 17.99 3.86
CA PHE A 135 1.96 17.25 3.24
C PHE A 135 1.46 15.93 2.68
N ARG A 136 2.03 15.52 1.55
CA ARG A 136 1.93 14.14 1.07
C ARG A 136 3.00 13.30 1.76
N ALA A 137 2.72 12.03 1.99
CA ALA A 137 3.68 11.17 2.65
C ALA A 137 3.49 9.70 2.29
N ILE A 138 4.57 8.95 2.44
CA ILE A 138 4.61 7.50 2.28
C ILE A 138 5.02 6.90 3.62
N ARG A 139 4.16 6.08 4.19
CA ARG A 139 4.45 5.31 5.40
C ARG A 139 5.03 3.96 5.04
N THR A 140 6.16 3.66 5.67
CA THR A 140 6.85 2.37 5.62
C THR A 140 6.97 1.77 7.03
N ASP A 141 7.52 0.56 7.12
CA ASP A 141 7.87 -0.04 8.41
C ASP A 141 8.99 0.71 9.14
N ARG A 142 9.79 1.49 8.41
CA ARG A 142 10.93 2.25 8.96
C ARG A 142 10.57 3.66 9.40
N GLY A 143 9.44 4.21 8.97
CA GLY A 143 8.99 5.55 9.30
C GLY A 143 8.21 6.19 8.15
N VAL A 144 8.15 7.53 8.12
CA VAL A 144 7.35 8.25 7.13
C VAL A 144 8.25 9.12 6.26
N HIS A 145 8.20 8.94 4.94
CA HIS A 145 8.76 9.90 3.99
C HIS A 145 7.75 11.03 3.80
N VAL A 146 8.17 12.29 3.93
CA VAL A 146 7.26 13.45 3.91
C VAL A 146 7.64 14.40 2.78
N PHE A 147 6.64 14.80 2.00
CA PHE A 147 6.78 15.60 0.79
C PHE A 147 5.94 16.88 0.89
N THR A 148 6.53 18.01 0.52
CA THR A 148 5.85 19.29 0.42
C THR A 148 4.78 19.26 -0.68
N SER A 149 3.85 20.20 -0.64
CA SER A 149 2.78 20.34 -1.64
C SER A 149 3.19 21.22 -2.84
N ASP A 150 4.49 21.42 -3.05
CA ASP A 150 5.05 22.21 -4.14
C ASP A 150 5.73 21.30 -5.17
N GLU A 151 6.19 21.88 -6.28
CA GLU A 151 6.83 21.15 -7.39
C GLU A 151 8.03 20.30 -6.92
N THR A 152 8.77 20.74 -5.91
CA THR A 152 9.87 19.95 -5.34
C THR A 152 9.36 18.70 -4.62
N GLY A 153 8.30 18.83 -3.83
CA GLY A 153 7.67 17.69 -3.17
C GLY A 153 7.01 16.73 -4.17
N ASP A 154 6.42 17.28 -5.24
CA ASP A 154 5.82 16.51 -6.34
C ASP A 154 6.89 15.65 -7.04
N HIS A 155 8.01 16.25 -7.42
CA HIS A 155 9.12 15.50 -8.01
C HIS A 155 9.72 14.47 -7.04
N ALA A 156 9.85 14.82 -5.76
CA ALA A 156 10.42 13.94 -4.76
C ALA A 156 9.55 12.69 -4.48
N ILE A 157 8.22 12.83 -4.45
CA ILE A 157 7.34 11.67 -4.27
C ILE A 157 7.35 10.76 -5.52
N GLU A 158 7.41 11.32 -6.73
CA GLU A 158 7.56 10.56 -7.97
C GLU A 158 8.86 9.75 -7.95
N ASN A 159 9.98 10.38 -7.60
CA ASN A 159 11.27 9.69 -7.45
C ASN A 159 11.22 8.62 -6.37
N CYS A 160 10.53 8.87 -5.25
CA CYS A 160 10.35 7.87 -4.19
C CYS A 160 9.56 6.66 -4.69
N LEU A 161 8.49 6.85 -5.47
CA LEU A 161 7.69 5.76 -6.03
C LEU A 161 8.50 4.93 -7.02
N SER A 162 9.18 5.57 -7.97
CA SER A 162 10.09 4.89 -8.90
C SER A 162 11.23 4.17 -8.18
N TYR A 163 11.72 4.72 -7.06
CA TYR A 163 12.74 4.05 -6.26
C TYR A 163 12.22 2.75 -5.65
N TYR A 164 11.04 2.75 -5.03
CA TYR A 164 10.47 1.52 -4.49
C TYR A 164 9.98 0.54 -5.58
N GLU A 165 9.67 1.04 -6.78
CA GLU A 165 9.41 0.21 -7.97
C GLU A 165 10.66 -0.60 -8.34
N GLY A 166 11.79 0.08 -8.53
CA GLY A 166 13.05 -0.56 -8.91
C GLY A 166 13.57 -1.56 -7.86
N HIS A 167 13.11 -1.44 -6.61
CA HIS A 167 13.46 -2.31 -5.50
C HIS A 167 12.33 -3.26 -5.07
N PHE A 168 11.22 -3.36 -5.82
CA PHE A 168 10.02 -4.09 -5.40
C PHE A 168 10.30 -5.56 -5.03
N PHE A 169 11.05 -6.24 -5.90
CA PHE A 169 11.48 -7.63 -5.70
C PHE A 169 12.79 -7.75 -4.93
N SER A 170 13.45 -6.66 -4.53
CA SER A 170 14.71 -6.73 -3.80
C SER A 170 14.57 -7.52 -2.49
N THR A 171 15.51 -8.43 -2.24
CA THR A 171 15.65 -9.11 -0.94
C THR A 171 15.90 -8.12 0.20
N LYS A 172 16.36 -6.91 -0.12
CA LYS A 172 16.61 -5.81 0.82
C LYS A 172 15.62 -4.65 0.71
N ARG A 173 14.41 -4.89 0.17
CA ARG A 173 13.38 -3.84 -0.01
C ARG A 173 12.93 -3.10 1.26
N GLY A 174 13.23 -3.64 2.43
CA GLY A 174 13.09 -2.95 3.73
C GLY A 174 11.70 -2.57 4.21
N THR A 175 10.63 -2.91 3.48
CA THR A 175 9.25 -2.66 3.89
C THR A 175 8.30 -3.68 3.27
N ASP A 176 7.33 -4.13 4.05
CA ASP A 176 6.15 -4.89 3.61
C ASP A 176 4.90 -4.00 3.64
N ARG A 177 4.96 -2.90 4.41
CA ARG A 177 3.93 -1.87 4.46
C ARG A 177 4.29 -0.69 3.57
N PHE A 178 3.33 -0.23 2.78
CA PHE A 178 3.49 0.99 1.98
C PHE A 178 2.15 1.70 1.87
N ASP A 179 1.92 2.71 2.71
CA ASP A 179 0.67 3.47 2.70
C ASP A 179 0.95 4.87 2.16
N LEU A 180 0.22 5.27 1.11
CA LEU A 180 0.11 6.67 0.73
C LEU A 180 -0.82 7.35 1.73
N ILE A 181 -0.33 8.42 2.34
CA ILE A 181 -1.04 9.14 3.38
C ILE A 181 -0.95 10.66 3.18
N THR A 182 -2.00 11.37 3.57
CA THR A 182 -1.97 12.81 3.79
C THR A 182 -1.64 13.08 5.26
N VAL A 183 -0.68 13.96 5.53
CA VAL A 183 -0.22 14.25 6.89
C VAL A 183 -0.28 15.74 7.23
N ARG A 184 -0.91 16.02 8.38
CA ARG A 184 -0.89 17.34 9.00
C ARG A 184 0.04 17.33 10.20
N PRO A 185 1.21 17.97 10.14
CA PRO A 185 2.08 18.08 11.29
C PRO A 185 1.45 18.94 12.39
N ILE A 186 1.46 18.43 13.62
CA ILE A 186 1.20 19.24 14.81
C ILE A 186 2.51 19.89 15.28
N ASP A 187 3.61 19.15 15.21
CA ASP A 187 4.97 19.63 15.46
C ASP A 187 5.64 20.13 14.17
N GLN A 188 6.54 21.11 14.25
CA GLN A 188 7.33 21.49 13.08
C GLN A 188 8.17 20.30 12.57
N ILE A 189 8.07 20.01 11.28
CA ILE A 189 8.92 19.01 10.63
C ILE A 189 10.31 19.61 10.42
N PRO A 190 11.40 18.93 10.85
CA PRO A 190 12.75 19.38 10.56
C PRO A 190 12.98 19.48 9.05
N GLN A 191 13.48 20.63 8.58
CA GLN A 191 13.62 20.91 7.15
C GLN A 191 14.51 19.89 6.41
N GLY A 192 15.52 19.32 7.07
CA GLY A 192 16.42 18.33 6.47
C GLY A 192 15.79 16.96 6.21
N ILE A 193 14.53 16.72 6.60
CA ILE A 193 13.81 15.45 6.44
C ILE A 193 12.72 15.56 5.36
N LEU A 194 12.38 16.78 4.94
CA LEU A 194 11.37 17.01 3.89
C LEU A 194 11.94 16.67 2.52
N ASN A 195 11.07 16.18 1.64
CA ASN A 195 11.38 15.82 0.26
C ASN A 195 12.60 14.90 0.15
N PRO A 196 12.61 13.77 0.91
CA PRO A 196 13.62 12.75 0.62
C PRO A 196 13.47 12.35 -0.85
N PHE A 197 14.57 11.99 -1.53
CA PHE A 197 14.58 11.64 -2.96
C PHE A 197 14.53 12.82 -3.96
N ALA A 198 14.52 14.08 -3.52
CA ALA A 198 14.53 15.23 -4.45
C ALA A 198 15.78 15.28 -5.35
N ASP A 199 17.00 15.11 -4.80
CA ASP A 199 18.25 15.31 -5.57
C ASP A 199 19.39 14.33 -5.20
N THR A 200 19.18 13.39 -4.26
CA THR A 200 20.29 12.86 -3.43
C THR A 200 20.34 11.36 -3.19
N VAL A 201 19.42 10.56 -3.74
CA VAL A 201 19.49 9.10 -3.56
C VAL A 201 20.41 8.46 -4.60
N ASP A 202 21.34 7.62 -4.17
CA ASP A 202 21.94 6.63 -5.06
C ASP A 202 20.90 5.52 -5.25
N TRP A 203 20.39 5.39 -6.47
CA TRP A 203 19.36 4.43 -6.84
C TRP A 203 19.77 2.97 -6.58
N ASN A 204 21.07 2.69 -6.46
CA ASN A 204 21.57 1.36 -6.10
C ASN A 204 21.57 1.09 -4.59
N THR A 205 21.36 2.11 -3.76
CA THR A 205 21.24 1.95 -2.31
C THR A 205 19.98 1.14 -2.02
N ALA A 206 20.12 0.01 -1.34
CA ALA A 206 18.96 -0.80 -0.99
C ALA A 206 18.07 -0.08 0.05
N PRO A 207 16.74 -0.27 0.04
CA PRO A 207 15.86 0.45 0.96
C PRO A 207 16.13 0.17 2.44
N LEU A 208 16.64 -1.02 2.82
CA LEU A 208 17.10 -1.29 4.19
C LEU A 208 18.31 -0.46 4.61
N ASP A 209 19.13 -0.06 3.65
CA ASP A 209 20.39 0.66 3.85
C ASP A 209 20.18 2.19 3.75
N LEU A 210 18.97 2.66 3.42
CA LEU A 210 18.65 4.09 3.42
C LEU A 210 18.94 4.74 4.79
N PRO A 211 19.57 5.94 4.83
CA PRO A 211 19.82 6.68 6.04
C PRO A 211 18.55 6.98 6.87
N ASP A 212 18.70 7.11 8.19
CA ASP A 212 17.57 7.34 9.10
C ASP A 212 16.89 8.71 8.93
N ASP A 213 17.60 9.70 8.40
CA ASP A 213 17.10 11.06 8.14
C ASP A 213 16.21 11.14 6.90
N PHE A 214 16.11 10.07 6.09
CA PHE A 214 15.06 9.93 5.07
C PHE A 214 13.67 9.69 5.70
N PHE A 215 13.63 9.32 6.98
CA PHE A 215 12.42 8.91 7.66
C PHE A 215 12.08 9.90 8.77
N CYS A 216 10.94 10.59 8.63
CA CYS A 216 10.34 11.38 9.68
C CYS A 216 9.90 10.47 10.83
N LYS A 217 10.59 10.59 11.97
CA LYS A 217 10.35 9.84 13.21
C LYS A 217 10.13 10.80 14.37
N GLY A 218 9.19 10.47 15.26
CA GLY A 218 8.97 11.22 16.50
C GLY A 218 8.30 12.59 16.35
N VAL A 219 7.89 12.97 15.14
CA VAL A 219 7.04 14.13 14.89
C VAL A 219 5.59 13.74 15.12
N THR A 220 4.87 14.56 15.87
CA THR A 220 3.43 14.36 16.11
C THR A 220 2.64 14.84 14.90
N MET A 221 1.90 13.95 14.25
CA MET A 221 1.15 14.23 13.03
C MET A 221 -0.26 13.65 13.10
N LEU A 222 -1.20 14.31 12.43
CA LEU A 222 -2.47 13.70 12.06
C LEU A 222 -2.35 13.10 10.66
N GLU A 223 -3.05 12.00 10.42
CA GLU A 223 -2.83 11.18 9.24
C GLU A 223 -4.15 10.68 8.70
N LEU A 224 -4.25 10.68 7.38
CA LEU A 224 -5.33 10.07 6.62
C LEU A 224 -4.72 9.12 5.60
N THR A 225 -5.19 7.88 5.59
CA THR A 225 -4.76 6.91 4.58
C THR A 225 -5.53 7.12 3.30
N GLU A 226 -4.79 7.42 2.24
CA GLU A 226 -5.32 7.57 0.88
C GLU A 226 -5.40 6.23 0.18
N LYS A 227 -4.31 5.46 0.25
CA LYS A 227 -4.17 4.17 -0.38
C LYS A 227 -3.23 3.30 0.43
N LYS A 228 -3.58 2.02 0.55
CA LYS A 228 -2.68 0.98 1.07
C LYS A 228 -2.20 0.17 -0.11
N ILE A 229 -0.89 -0.02 -0.19
CA ILE A 229 -0.23 -0.78 -1.24
C ILE A 229 0.37 -2.01 -0.58
N ASP A 230 0.02 -3.18 -1.11
CA ASP A 230 0.63 -4.44 -0.71
C ASP A 230 1.96 -4.59 -1.44
N MET A 231 3.06 -4.57 -0.68
CA MET A 231 4.40 -4.73 -1.24
C MET A 231 4.88 -6.18 -1.22
N LEU A 232 4.04 -7.19 -0.93
CA LEU A 232 4.44 -8.60 -1.08
C LEU A 232 4.95 -8.83 -2.52
N PRO A 233 6.12 -9.50 -2.72
CA PRO A 233 6.81 -9.51 -4.01
C PRO A 233 6.18 -10.54 -4.96
N THR A 234 4.92 -10.32 -5.31
CA THR A 234 4.19 -11.07 -6.32
C THR A 234 4.10 -10.22 -7.59
N VAL A 235 3.89 -10.87 -8.73
CA VAL A 235 3.79 -10.17 -10.01
C VAL A 235 2.52 -9.32 -10.04
N SER A 236 1.40 -9.81 -9.50
CA SER A 236 0.15 -9.06 -9.42
C SER A 236 0.29 -7.79 -8.57
N ASN A 237 0.96 -7.87 -7.42
CA ASN A 237 1.16 -6.72 -6.55
C ASN A 237 2.11 -5.69 -7.19
N TYR A 238 3.15 -6.15 -7.90
CA TYR A 238 4.00 -5.27 -8.69
C TYR A 238 3.19 -4.48 -9.72
N TRP A 239 2.37 -5.13 -10.53
CA TRP A 239 1.55 -4.46 -11.54
C TRP A 239 0.55 -3.47 -10.94
N SER A 240 -0.11 -3.85 -9.83
CA SER A 240 -1.00 -2.92 -9.12
C SER A 240 -0.24 -1.71 -8.59
N PHE A 241 1.02 -1.89 -8.17
CA PHE A 241 1.89 -0.82 -7.73
C PHE A 241 2.36 0.10 -8.87
N SER A 242 2.83 -0.46 -9.99
CA SER A 242 3.42 0.33 -11.08
C SER A 242 2.36 0.98 -11.99
N HIS A 243 1.19 0.37 -12.18
CA HIS A 243 0.23 0.78 -13.22
C HIS A 243 -1.14 1.23 -12.70
N GLU A 244 -1.60 0.72 -11.56
CA GLU A 244 -2.96 1.01 -11.05
C GLU A 244 -3.00 2.10 -9.98
N ASN A 245 -1.88 2.78 -9.75
CA ASN A 245 -1.74 3.67 -8.60
C ASN A 245 -2.32 5.06 -8.78
N GLU A 246 -2.57 5.55 -10.01
CA GLU A 246 -3.12 6.89 -10.29
C GLU A 246 -2.31 8.07 -9.68
N ILE A 247 -1.15 7.83 -9.02
CA ILE A 247 -0.36 8.86 -8.30
C ILE A 247 0.54 9.65 -9.25
N SER A 248 1.15 8.98 -10.21
CA SER A 248 2.06 9.54 -11.21
C SER A 248 2.42 8.46 -12.23
N ASP A 249 2.93 8.89 -13.39
CA ASP A 249 3.59 7.97 -14.34
C ASP A 249 4.91 7.50 -13.70
N ILE A 250 4.88 6.35 -13.02
CA ILE A 250 6.08 5.75 -12.42
C ILE A 250 6.96 5.26 -13.57
N SER A 251 8.25 5.60 -13.57
CA SER A 251 9.17 5.02 -14.55
C SER A 251 9.49 3.58 -14.12
N SER A 252 9.14 2.60 -14.94
CA SER A 252 9.45 1.22 -14.64
C SER A 252 10.93 0.90 -14.87
N SER A 253 11.50 0.11 -13.97
CA SER A 253 12.84 -0.42 -14.10
C SER A 253 12.86 -1.57 -15.10
N THR A 254 13.73 -1.49 -16.11
CA THR A 254 13.92 -2.58 -17.09
C THR A 254 14.26 -3.90 -16.40
N ASP A 255 15.10 -3.88 -15.36
CA ASP A 255 15.49 -5.07 -14.61
C ASP A 255 14.28 -5.72 -13.91
N VAL A 256 13.39 -4.89 -13.35
CA VAL A 256 12.18 -5.37 -12.65
C VAL A 256 11.16 -5.92 -13.65
N TYR A 257 10.98 -5.25 -14.79
CA TYR A 257 10.12 -5.75 -15.87
C TYR A 257 10.63 -7.09 -16.43
N ASP A 258 11.93 -7.19 -16.71
CA ASP A 258 12.56 -8.41 -17.20
C ASP A 258 12.41 -9.55 -16.18
N TYR A 259 12.56 -9.26 -14.89
CA TYR A 259 12.31 -10.22 -13.82
C TYR A 259 10.87 -10.74 -13.83
N CYS A 260 9.87 -9.87 -13.98
CA CYS A 260 8.46 -10.25 -14.11
C CYS A 260 8.20 -11.13 -15.34
N CYS A 261 8.76 -10.78 -16.50
CA CYS A 261 8.65 -11.58 -17.72
C CYS A 261 9.24 -12.98 -17.54
N LEU A 262 10.43 -13.07 -16.95
CA LEU A 262 11.09 -14.35 -16.66
C LEU A 262 10.28 -15.23 -15.69
N ILE A 263 9.63 -14.64 -14.68
CA ILE A 263 8.69 -15.35 -13.80
C ILE A 263 7.52 -15.90 -14.64
N GLY A 264 6.88 -15.06 -15.45
CA GLY A 264 5.76 -15.48 -16.31
C GLY A 264 6.14 -16.63 -17.25
N ILE A 265 7.35 -16.62 -17.79
CA ILE A 265 7.90 -17.72 -18.60
C ILE A 265 8.05 -18.99 -17.73
N CYS A 266 8.66 -18.89 -16.55
CA CYS A 266 8.86 -20.03 -15.65
C CYS A 266 7.54 -20.67 -15.20
N GLU A 267 6.52 -19.87 -14.94
CA GLU A 267 5.19 -20.34 -14.52
C GLU A 267 4.38 -20.90 -15.70
N GLY A 268 4.80 -20.60 -16.93
CA GLY A 268 4.13 -21.05 -18.15
C GLY A 268 2.97 -20.16 -18.59
N ASP A 269 2.78 -19.02 -17.93
CA ASP A 269 1.84 -17.97 -18.34
C ASP A 269 2.29 -17.34 -19.67
N ILE A 270 3.60 -17.24 -19.87
CA ILE A 270 4.23 -16.78 -21.11
C ILE A 270 4.91 -17.96 -21.80
N GLN A 271 4.35 -18.39 -22.93
CA GLN A 271 4.90 -19.50 -23.71
C GLN A 271 5.86 -19.04 -24.80
N ARG A 272 5.73 -17.78 -25.23
CA ARG A 272 6.44 -17.17 -26.36
C ARG A 272 7.06 -15.84 -25.93
N PRO A 273 8.33 -15.83 -25.50
CA PRO A 273 9.02 -14.60 -25.10
C PRO A 273 9.07 -13.53 -26.20
N ASP A 274 9.09 -13.93 -27.48
CA ASP A 274 9.01 -13.08 -28.68
C ASP A 274 7.66 -12.38 -28.88
N MET A 275 6.63 -12.85 -28.18
CA MET A 275 5.27 -12.31 -28.25
C MET A 275 4.91 -11.46 -27.03
N ILE A 276 5.89 -11.14 -26.18
CA ILE A 276 5.71 -10.17 -25.09
C ILE A 276 5.55 -8.79 -25.74
N GLU A 277 4.31 -8.39 -25.96
CA GLU A 277 4.01 -7.02 -26.40
C GLU A 277 4.33 -6.06 -25.24
N GLY A 278 5.20 -5.10 -25.52
CA GLY A 278 5.48 -4.02 -24.60
C GLY A 278 4.25 -3.15 -24.40
N GLU A 279 3.54 -3.34 -23.30
CA GLU A 279 2.62 -2.31 -22.84
C GLU A 279 3.48 -1.16 -22.27
N TRP A 280 3.36 0.04 -22.84
CA TRP A 280 3.91 1.29 -22.28
C TRP A 280 5.45 1.44 -22.25
N TYR A 281 6.09 1.38 -23.42
CA TYR A 281 7.54 1.62 -23.63
C TYR A 281 8.50 0.58 -23.05
N GLU A 282 7.99 -0.41 -22.32
CA GLU A 282 8.79 -1.51 -21.77
C GLU A 282 8.94 -2.62 -22.82
N SER A 283 10.16 -3.08 -23.06
CA SER A 283 10.44 -4.22 -23.94
C SER A 283 11.22 -5.24 -23.15
N PHE A 284 10.85 -6.52 -23.27
CA PHE A 284 11.59 -7.60 -22.62
C PHE A 284 13.01 -7.64 -23.19
N SER A 285 13.98 -7.13 -22.44
CA SER A 285 15.31 -6.84 -22.99
C SER A 285 16.13 -8.11 -23.25
N LEU A 286 15.69 -9.22 -22.66
CA LEU A 286 16.32 -10.53 -22.71
C LEU A 286 15.68 -11.47 -23.75
N GLU A 287 14.75 -10.97 -24.57
CA GLU A 287 14.05 -11.74 -25.62
C GLU A 287 15.03 -12.54 -26.49
N ASN A 288 16.08 -11.87 -26.98
CA ASN A 288 17.09 -12.44 -27.87
C ASN A 288 17.84 -13.66 -27.30
N ARG A 289 17.77 -13.90 -25.99
CA ARG A 289 18.39 -15.07 -25.35
C ARG A 289 17.60 -16.35 -25.61
N PHE A 290 16.36 -16.21 -26.07
CA PHE A 290 15.45 -17.31 -26.36
C PHE A 290 15.35 -17.65 -27.85
N ASP A 291 15.94 -16.86 -28.74
CA ASP A 291 15.85 -16.99 -30.21
C ASP A 291 16.07 -18.43 -30.70
N ASP A 292 17.21 -19.05 -30.34
CA ASP A 292 17.52 -20.43 -30.75
C ASP A 292 16.43 -21.44 -30.32
N LEU A 293 15.89 -21.28 -29.11
CA LEU A 293 14.83 -22.16 -28.59
C LEU A 293 13.48 -21.87 -29.24
N LEU A 294 13.23 -20.63 -29.65
CA LEU A 294 12.01 -20.23 -30.34
C LEU A 294 12.02 -20.73 -31.79
N GLU A 295 13.15 -20.65 -32.48
CA GLU A 295 13.34 -21.27 -33.80
C GLU A 295 13.09 -22.79 -33.71
N GLU A 296 13.68 -23.47 -32.72
CA GLU A 296 13.42 -24.89 -32.48
C GLU A 296 11.93 -25.18 -32.18
N LEU A 297 11.25 -24.28 -31.46
CA LEU A 297 9.82 -24.43 -31.13
C LEU A 297 8.94 -24.33 -32.38
N ASP A 298 9.27 -23.41 -33.28
CA ASP A 298 8.57 -23.21 -34.56
C ASP A 298 8.74 -24.41 -35.51
N ASP A 299 9.87 -25.10 -35.42
CA ASP A 299 10.20 -26.30 -36.21
C ASP A 299 9.60 -27.62 -35.64
N CYS A 300 8.94 -27.60 -34.48
CA CYS A 300 8.38 -28.80 -33.85
C CYS A 300 7.15 -29.36 -34.59
N ASP A 301 7.21 -30.64 -34.98
CA ASP A 301 6.16 -31.34 -35.73
C ASP A 301 5.08 -31.99 -34.84
N ASP A 302 5.38 -32.23 -33.56
CA ASP A 302 4.46 -32.84 -32.61
C ASP A 302 4.44 -32.20 -31.21
N ASN A 303 3.47 -32.61 -30.40
CA ASN A 303 3.25 -32.02 -29.07
C ASN A 303 4.33 -32.44 -28.04
N ILE A 304 4.99 -33.58 -28.23
CA ILE A 304 6.05 -34.04 -27.32
C ILE A 304 7.30 -33.19 -27.53
N GLU A 305 7.65 -32.91 -28.78
CA GLU A 305 8.74 -32.01 -29.14
C GLU A 305 8.49 -30.59 -28.62
N ARG A 306 7.27 -30.06 -28.82
CA ARG A 306 6.89 -28.75 -28.28
C ARG A 306 7.03 -28.69 -26.77
N GLU A 307 6.51 -29.67 -26.04
CA GLU A 307 6.63 -29.70 -24.57
C GLU A 307 8.10 -29.78 -24.12
N ASN A 308 8.95 -30.51 -24.84
CA ASN A 308 10.38 -30.59 -24.55
C ASN A 308 11.08 -29.24 -24.75
N VAL A 309 10.79 -28.52 -25.84
CA VAL A 309 11.35 -27.19 -26.10
C VAL A 309 10.81 -26.17 -25.11
N SER A 310 9.50 -26.15 -24.83
CA SER A 310 8.91 -25.30 -23.80
C SER A 310 9.52 -25.55 -22.41
N SER A 311 9.81 -26.81 -22.05
CA SER A 311 10.52 -27.13 -20.80
C SER A 311 11.94 -26.54 -20.76
N ARG A 312 12.64 -26.49 -21.89
CA ARG A 312 13.98 -25.86 -22.00
C ARG A 312 13.90 -24.34 -21.90
N ILE A 313 12.89 -23.72 -22.50
CA ILE A 313 12.61 -22.28 -22.35
C ILE A 313 12.41 -21.94 -20.86
N LYS A 314 11.54 -22.68 -20.16
CA LYS A 314 11.33 -22.53 -18.71
C LYS A 314 12.62 -22.69 -17.90
N LYS A 315 13.44 -23.70 -18.23
CA LYS A 315 14.73 -23.92 -17.56
C LYS A 315 15.73 -22.80 -17.81
N LEU A 316 15.75 -22.22 -19.02
CA LEU A 316 16.60 -21.08 -19.33
C LEU A 316 16.18 -19.85 -18.52
N ALA A 317 14.87 -19.53 -18.49
CA ALA A 317 14.36 -18.43 -17.69
C ALA A 317 14.70 -18.60 -16.19
N ALA A 318 14.50 -19.80 -15.64
CA ALA A 318 14.83 -20.10 -14.23
C ALA A 318 16.33 -19.94 -13.93
N LYS A 319 17.19 -20.30 -14.90
CA LYS A 319 18.64 -20.12 -14.79
C LYS A 319 19.00 -18.64 -14.75
N ILE A 320 18.43 -17.83 -15.64
CA ILE A 320 18.67 -16.37 -15.68
C ILE A 320 18.22 -15.72 -14.37
N LEU A 321 17.01 -16.04 -13.87
CA LEU A 321 16.52 -15.56 -12.58
C LEU A 321 17.49 -15.85 -11.43
N THR A 322 18.10 -17.04 -11.41
CA THR A 322 18.99 -17.47 -10.33
C THR A 322 20.39 -16.83 -10.44
N GLU A 323 20.90 -16.66 -11.66
CA GLU A 323 22.28 -16.21 -11.89
C GLU A 323 22.40 -14.68 -11.94
N GLU A 324 21.43 -14.00 -12.54
CA GLU A 324 21.51 -12.55 -12.84
C GLU A 324 20.64 -11.71 -11.92
N PHE A 325 19.60 -12.30 -11.31
CA PHE A 325 18.68 -11.62 -10.37
C PHE A 325 18.75 -12.22 -8.97
N ALA A 326 19.94 -12.64 -8.54
CA ALA A 326 20.15 -13.32 -7.25
C ALA A 326 19.74 -12.48 -6.03
N ASP A 327 19.75 -11.15 -6.16
CA ASP A 327 19.34 -10.23 -5.10
C ASP A 327 17.83 -9.97 -5.08
N PHE A 328 17.07 -10.56 -6.01
CA PHE A 328 15.61 -10.46 -6.07
C PHE A 328 14.97 -11.69 -5.44
N ARG A 329 13.76 -11.50 -4.91
CA ARG A 329 12.91 -12.54 -4.33
C ARG A 329 11.52 -12.46 -4.93
N TYR A 330 10.94 -13.61 -5.16
CA TYR A 330 9.57 -13.76 -5.64
C TYR A 330 8.76 -14.59 -4.66
N CYS A 331 7.54 -14.14 -4.36
CA CYS A 331 6.52 -14.91 -3.70
C CYS A 331 5.49 -15.32 -4.74
N ARG A 332 5.28 -16.63 -4.91
CA ARG A 332 4.19 -17.15 -5.73
C ARG A 332 2.85 -16.60 -5.26
N GLU A 333 1.97 -16.36 -6.23
CA GLU A 333 0.60 -15.97 -5.92
C GLU A 333 -0.05 -17.03 -5.00
N PRO A 334 -0.79 -16.63 -3.94
CA PRO A 334 -1.39 -17.58 -3.00
C PRO A 334 -2.26 -18.65 -3.68
N GLU A 335 -3.02 -18.27 -4.72
CA GLU A 335 -3.87 -19.18 -5.50
C GLU A 335 -3.03 -20.25 -6.21
N LYS A 336 -1.89 -19.86 -6.80
CA LYS A 336 -0.96 -20.80 -7.47
C LYS A 336 -0.26 -21.75 -6.48
N ILE A 337 -0.04 -21.31 -5.24
CA ILE A 337 0.48 -22.17 -4.16
C ILE A 337 -0.58 -23.22 -3.79
N GLU A 338 -1.84 -22.82 -3.64
CA GLU A 338 -2.93 -23.74 -3.33
C GLU A 338 -3.18 -24.76 -4.45
N GLU A 339 -3.15 -24.35 -5.72
CA GLU A 339 -3.27 -25.26 -6.87
C GLU A 339 -2.15 -26.30 -6.92
N GLN A 340 -0.89 -25.91 -6.69
CA GLN A 340 0.22 -26.87 -6.62
C GLN A 340 0.08 -27.83 -5.45
N LEU A 341 -0.35 -27.34 -4.28
CA LEU A 341 -0.58 -28.20 -3.12
C LEU A 341 -1.72 -29.20 -3.38
N GLN A 342 -2.76 -28.81 -4.12
CA GLN A 342 -3.83 -29.70 -4.54
C GLN A 342 -3.35 -30.73 -5.58
N GLN A 343 -2.52 -30.32 -6.55
CA GLN A 343 -1.90 -31.24 -7.52
C GLN A 343 -1.00 -32.28 -6.84
N ILE A 344 -0.20 -31.88 -5.83
CA ILE A 344 0.63 -32.80 -5.05
C ILE A 344 -0.21 -33.77 -4.19
N GLN A 345 -1.40 -33.34 -3.75
CA GLN A 345 -2.30 -34.16 -2.94
C GLN A 345 -3.23 -35.06 -3.75
N THR A 346 -3.30 -34.87 -5.07
CA THR A 346 -4.08 -35.74 -5.97
C THR A 346 -3.11 -36.75 -6.57
N PRO A 347 -3.08 -38.02 -6.12
CA PRO A 347 -2.23 -39.01 -6.77
C PRO A 347 -2.75 -39.17 -8.20
N GLU A 348 -1.85 -39.09 -9.18
CA GLU A 348 -2.13 -39.53 -10.54
C GLU A 348 -2.61 -40.99 -10.47
N THR A 349 -3.91 -41.20 -10.56
CA THR A 349 -4.47 -42.52 -10.90
C THR A 349 -4.14 -42.77 -12.37
N GLU A 350 -2.91 -43.18 -12.65
CA GLU A 350 -2.61 -43.92 -13.86
C GLU A 350 -3.32 -45.28 -13.76
N ASP A 351 -4.27 -45.49 -14.67
CA ASP A 351 -4.96 -46.76 -14.90
C ASP A 351 -3.94 -47.85 -15.30
N PHE A 352 -3.38 -48.55 -14.32
CA PHE A 352 -2.75 -49.85 -14.54
C PHE A 352 -3.83 -50.91 -14.79
N GLN A 353 -4.21 -51.11 -16.06
CA GLN A 353 -4.88 -52.34 -16.48
C GLN A 353 -3.89 -53.51 -16.42
N GLU A 354 -3.88 -54.23 -15.30
CA GLU A 354 -3.21 -55.53 -15.18
C GLU A 354 -3.87 -56.56 -16.13
N ASN A 355 -3.21 -56.83 -17.25
CA ASN A 355 -3.47 -57.98 -18.11
C ASN A 355 -3.13 -59.28 -17.35
N SER A 356 -4.09 -59.84 -16.62
CA SER A 356 -3.94 -61.15 -15.96
C SER A 356 -4.13 -62.31 -16.95
N ASN A 357 -3.09 -62.61 -17.72
CA ASN A 357 -2.96 -63.88 -18.43
C ASN A 357 -2.54 -64.98 -17.42
N LYS A 358 -3.50 -65.74 -16.88
CA LYS A 358 -3.21 -66.97 -16.11
C LYS A 358 -3.25 -68.20 -17.02
N PRO A 359 -2.19 -69.05 -17.06
CA PRO A 359 -2.28 -70.38 -17.65
C PRO A 359 -3.01 -71.33 -16.69
N LYS A 360 -3.98 -72.09 -17.21
CA LYS A 360 -4.64 -73.18 -16.48
C LYS A 360 -3.67 -74.37 -16.33
N MET A 361 -3.21 -74.63 -15.11
CA MET A 361 -2.69 -75.95 -14.75
C MET A 361 -3.84 -76.87 -14.34
N LYS A 362 -3.94 -78.01 -15.03
CA LYS A 362 -4.71 -79.18 -14.60
C LYS A 362 -4.01 -79.81 -13.38
N ILE A 363 -4.77 -80.12 -12.34
CA ILE A 363 -4.97 -81.46 -11.75
C ILE A 363 -6.32 -81.42 -11.04
#